data_AF-A0AAW0G6E6-F1
#
_entry.id   AF-A0AAW0G6E6-F1
#
_cell.length_a   1.000
_cell.length_b   1.000
_cell.length_c   1.000
_cell.angle_alpha   90.00
_cell.angle_beta   90.00
_cell.angle_gamma   90.00
#
_symmetry.space_group_name_H-M   'P 1'
#
loop_
_entity.id
_entity.type
_entity.pdbx_description
1 polymer ?
#
loop_
_entity_poly.entity_id
_entity_poly.type
_entity_poly.pdbx_seq_one_letter_code
_entity_poly.pdbx_strand_id
1 'polypeptide(L)'
;MSSRARKRKDVEPPAVDTPSKTKRTRRDDGLRRLRKKGSLQDLPNMPLDIIFEVLGYLLPNDLLNLARTTKEFRNLLMSRESRRFWKTARGNIKGLPKCPDFCQ
;
A
#
# COMPACT_ATOMS: atom_id res chain seq x y z
N MET A 1 39.28 17.21 73.55
CA MET A 1 38.19 18.18 73.82
C MET A 1 36.87 17.44 73.72
N SER A 2 36.07 17.56 74.78
CA SER A 2 34.85 16.81 75.06
C SER A 2 33.64 17.39 74.34
N SER A 3 32.55 16.59 74.26
CA SER A 3 31.14 16.98 74.01
C SER A 3 30.68 16.93 72.53
N ARG A 4 29.53 16.34 72.13
CA ARG A 4 28.42 15.65 72.83
C ARG A 4 27.44 15.04 71.80
N ALA A 5 27.01 13.79 72.02
CA ALA A 5 25.64 13.21 71.85
C ALA A 5 24.88 13.33 70.50
N ARG A 6 23.90 12.50 70.10
CA ARG A 6 23.29 11.22 70.52
C ARG A 6 22.36 10.80 69.36
N LYS A 7 22.25 9.49 69.14
CA LYS A 7 21.33 8.75 68.25
C LYS A 7 19.85 9.21 68.31
N ARG A 8 19.16 9.29 67.16
CA ARG A 8 17.70 9.12 66.95
C ARG A 8 17.50 8.52 65.54
N LYS A 9 17.11 7.24 65.41
CA LYS A 9 15.75 6.63 65.29
C LYS A 9 15.12 6.77 63.90
N ASP A 10 14.84 5.61 63.32
CA ASP A 10 14.28 5.28 62.01
C ASP A 10 12.87 5.84 61.78
N VAL A 11 12.56 6.26 60.54
CA VAL A 11 11.19 6.30 59.99
C VAL A 11 11.28 6.21 58.45
N GLU A 12 10.90 5.05 57.89
CA GLU A 12 10.45 4.86 56.50
C GLU A 12 8.96 5.25 56.42
N PRO A 13 8.51 6.04 55.42
CA PRO A 13 7.47 5.55 54.49
C PRO A 13 7.50 6.29 53.12
N PRO A 14 6.52 6.10 52.22
CA PRO A 14 6.11 4.86 51.57
C PRO A 14 6.19 4.99 50.04
N ALA A 15 6.00 3.85 49.37
CA ALA A 15 5.87 3.64 47.93
C ALA A 15 5.41 4.85 47.08
N VAL A 16 6.22 5.20 46.09
CA VAL A 16 5.76 5.87 44.88
C VAL A 16 6.36 5.15 43.68
N ASP A 17 5.49 4.49 42.94
CA ASP A 17 5.73 3.80 41.68
C ASP A 17 6.63 4.61 40.75
N THR A 18 7.86 4.16 40.54
CA THR A 18 8.65 4.62 39.40
C THR A 18 8.30 3.73 38.20
N PRO A 19 7.72 4.28 37.12
CA PRO A 19 7.34 3.47 35.97
C PRO A 19 8.59 2.97 35.26
N SER A 20 8.74 1.65 35.29
CA SER A 20 9.67 0.82 34.54
C SER A 20 9.94 1.37 33.14
N LYS A 21 11.21 1.70 32.84
CA LYS A 21 11.71 1.92 31.47
C LYS A 21 11.68 0.59 30.71
N THR A 22 10.50 0.24 30.19
CA THR A 22 10.32 -0.85 29.24
C THR A 22 11.07 -0.50 27.95
N LYS A 23 12.16 -1.25 27.71
CA LYS A 23 12.92 -1.23 26.45
C LYS A 23 11.93 -1.50 25.30
N ARG A 24 11.65 -0.46 24.51
CA ARG A 24 10.90 -0.58 23.25
C ARG A 24 11.68 -1.52 22.33
N THR A 25 11.19 -2.74 22.21
CA THR A 25 11.70 -3.72 21.25
C THR A 25 11.46 -3.16 19.85
N ARG A 26 12.55 -2.84 19.15
CA ARG A 26 12.52 -2.62 17.70
C ARG A 26 12.15 -3.94 17.04
N ARG A 27 10.88 -4.09 16.66
CA ARG A 27 10.45 -5.14 15.74
C ARG A 27 9.35 -4.58 14.84
N ASP A 28 9.76 -3.94 13.75
CA ASP A 28 8.89 -3.71 12.58
C ASP A 28 9.66 -3.93 11.25
N ASP A 29 10.63 -4.85 11.23
CA ASP A 29 11.36 -5.20 10.01
C ASP A 29 10.79 -6.46 9.31
N GLY A 30 9.66 -6.97 9.81
CA GLY A 30 9.06 -8.23 9.37
C GLY A 30 7.99 -8.12 8.26
N LEU A 31 7.29 -6.99 8.15
CA LEU A 31 6.10 -6.90 7.27
C LEU A 31 6.40 -6.34 5.87
N ARG A 32 7.57 -5.72 5.66
CA ARG A 32 7.94 -5.08 4.38
C ARG A 32 8.32 -6.07 3.28
N ARG A 33 8.47 -7.36 3.59
CA ARG A 33 8.88 -8.40 2.62
C ARG A 33 7.72 -9.15 1.95
N LEU A 34 6.46 -8.76 2.16
CA LEU A 34 5.32 -9.52 1.63
C LEU A 34 4.76 -9.05 0.28
N ARG A 35 5.46 -8.15 -0.45
CA ARG A 35 5.08 -7.83 -1.82
C ARG A 35 6.31 -7.56 -2.69
N LYS A 36 7.08 -8.60 -3.01
CA LYS A 36 7.74 -8.64 -4.34
C LYS A 36 6.68 -8.90 -5.40
N LYS A 37 5.69 -8.01 -5.51
CA LYS A 37 4.87 -7.92 -6.72
C LYS A 37 5.81 -7.28 -7.72
N GLY A 38 6.20 -8.00 -8.76
CA GLY A 38 7.10 -7.46 -9.79
C GLY A 38 6.65 -6.06 -10.16
N SER A 39 7.56 -5.09 -10.11
CA SER A 39 7.23 -3.74 -10.57
C SER A 39 7.12 -3.83 -12.08
N LEU A 40 5.92 -3.65 -12.64
CA LEU A 40 5.72 -3.48 -14.08
C LEU A 40 6.27 -2.11 -14.54
N GLN A 41 7.41 -1.68 -13.98
CA GLN A 41 8.04 -0.39 -14.20
C GLN A 41 8.50 -0.21 -15.65
N ASP A 42 8.89 -1.32 -16.30
CA ASP A 42 9.33 -1.32 -17.69
C ASP A 42 8.18 -1.58 -18.67
N LEU A 43 6.95 -1.82 -18.19
CA LEU A 43 5.79 -2.04 -19.05
C LEU A 43 5.55 -0.88 -20.04
N PRO A 44 5.70 0.42 -19.68
CA PRO A 44 5.58 1.52 -20.64
C PRO A 44 6.65 1.51 -21.75
N ASN A 45 7.80 0.87 -21.51
CA ASN A 45 8.91 0.80 -22.45
C ASN A 45 8.83 -0.45 -23.36
N MET A 46 7.85 -1.32 -23.13
CA MET A 46 7.63 -2.51 -23.96
C MET A 46 6.95 -2.13 -25.29
N PRO A 47 7.07 -2.98 -26.32
CA PRO A 47 6.27 -2.82 -27.53
C PRO A 47 4.77 -2.77 -27.23
N LEU A 48 4.03 -1.95 -28.00
CA LEU A 48 2.60 -1.74 -27.80
C LEU A 48 1.81 -3.05 -27.83
N ASP A 49 2.19 -4.02 -28.67
CA ASP A 49 1.50 -5.32 -28.75
C ASP A 49 1.50 -6.06 -27.41
N ILE A 50 2.64 -6.05 -26.70
CA ILE A 50 2.77 -6.68 -25.38
C ILE A 50 1.95 -5.91 -24.34
N ILE A 51 1.98 -4.58 -24.41
CA ILE A 51 1.17 -3.74 -23.52
C ILE A 51 -0.31 -4.07 -23.74
N PHE A 52 -0.78 -4.12 -24.98
CA PHE A 52 -2.16 -4.39 -25.33
C PHE A 52 -2.62 -5.78 -24.91
N GLU A 53 -1.77 -6.79 -25.06
CA GLU A 53 -2.03 -8.14 -24.58
C GLU A 53 -2.26 -8.14 -23.07
N VAL A 54 -1.38 -7.50 -22.30
CA VAL A 54 -1.53 -7.39 -20.83
C VAL A 54 -2.81 -6.64 -20.46
N LEU A 55 -3.09 -5.49 -21.10
CA LEU A 55 -4.29 -4.69 -20.83
C LEU A 55 -5.58 -5.45 -21.16
N GLY A 56 -5.54 -6.36 -22.13
CA GLY A 56 -6.67 -7.22 -22.53
C GLY A 56 -7.13 -8.19 -21.43
N TYR A 57 -6.24 -8.59 -20.52
CA TYR A 57 -6.57 -9.48 -19.40
C TYR A 57 -7.07 -8.76 -18.14
N LEU A 58 -7.01 -7.43 -18.10
CA LEU A 58 -7.33 -6.65 -16.90
C LEU A 58 -8.83 -6.38 -16.75
N LEU A 59 -9.25 -6.11 -15.51
CA LEU A 59 -10.59 -5.58 -15.23
C LEU A 59 -10.63 -4.06 -15.47
N PRO A 60 -11.83 -3.46 -15.67
CA PRO A 60 -11.94 -2.02 -15.90
C PRO A 60 -11.38 -1.20 -14.73
N ASN A 61 -11.52 -1.71 -13.50
CA ASN A 61 -10.96 -1.07 -12.32
C ASN A 61 -9.43 -1.07 -12.33
N ASP A 62 -8.81 -2.15 -12.82
CA ASP A 62 -7.36 -2.26 -12.92
C ASP A 62 -6.81 -1.32 -14.00
N LEU A 63 -7.49 -1.21 -15.15
CA LEU A 63 -7.17 -0.22 -16.18
C LEU A 63 -7.24 1.21 -15.64
N LEU A 64 -8.31 1.54 -14.89
CA LEU A 64 -8.46 2.87 -14.28
C LEU A 64 -7.35 3.17 -13.27
N ASN A 65 -7.00 2.18 -12.45
CA ASN A 65 -5.87 2.32 -11.52
C ASN A 65 -4.56 2.53 -12.28
N LEU A 66 -4.31 1.77 -13.34
CA LEU A 66 -3.11 1.93 -14.16
C LEU A 66 -3.03 3.31 -14.80
N ALA A 67 -4.12 3.80 -15.37
CA ALA A 67 -4.23 5.14 -15.95
C ALA A 67 -4.00 6.27 -14.92
N ARG A 68 -4.25 6.02 -13.63
CA ARG A 68 -4.01 7.00 -12.55
C ARG A 68 -2.58 6.97 -11.99
N THR A 69 -1.82 5.91 -12.27
CA THR A 69 -0.48 5.72 -11.68
C THR A 69 0.66 6.28 -12.52
N THR A 70 0.54 6.29 -13.85
CA THR A 70 1.61 6.77 -14.74
C THR A 70 1.05 7.70 -15.83
N LYS A 71 1.88 8.64 -16.29
CA LYS A 71 1.49 9.57 -17.36
C LYS A 71 1.28 8.85 -18.70
N GLU A 72 2.12 7.85 -19.01
CA GLU A 72 2.02 7.15 -20.28
C GLU A 72 0.77 6.27 -20.37
N PHE A 73 0.44 5.52 -19.30
CA PHE A 73 -0.83 4.79 -19.29
C PHE A 73 -2.04 5.72 -19.26
N ARG A 74 -1.93 6.91 -18.64
CA ARG A 74 -3.00 7.91 -18.73
C ARG A 74 -3.23 8.34 -20.18
N ASN A 75 -2.16 8.71 -20.89
CA ASN A 75 -2.24 9.15 -22.29
C ASN A 75 -2.81 8.04 -23.19
N LEU A 76 -2.34 6.80 -22.98
CA LEU A 76 -2.80 5.64 -23.73
C LEU A 76 -4.27 5.31 -23.46
N LEU A 77 -4.64 5.08 -22.19
CA LEU A 77 -5.97 4.57 -21.79
C LEU A 77 -7.07 5.63 -21.78
N MET A 78 -6.74 6.92 -21.80
CA MET A 78 -7.74 7.99 -21.90
C MET A 78 -7.92 8.50 -23.34
N SER A 79 -7.19 7.93 -24.30
CA SER A 79 -7.36 8.22 -25.72
C SER A 79 -8.63 7.56 -26.29
N ARG A 80 -9.18 8.12 -27.37
CA ARG A 80 -10.36 7.51 -28.04
C ARG A 80 -10.04 6.15 -28.67
N GLU A 81 -8.80 5.94 -29.07
CA GLU A 81 -8.28 4.71 -29.69
C GLU A 81 -8.31 3.54 -28.71
N SER A 82 -8.11 3.83 -27.42
CA SER A 82 -8.15 2.83 -26.34
C SER A 82 -9.55 2.31 -26.00
N ARG A 83 -10.62 2.80 -26.64
CA ARG A 83 -12.01 2.34 -26.40
C ARG A 83 -12.12 0.82 -26.48
N ARG A 84 -11.36 0.18 -27.38
CA ARG A 84 -11.35 -1.28 -27.55
C ARG A 84 -10.91 -1.99 -26.27
N PHE A 85 -9.90 -1.47 -25.57
CA PHE A 85 -9.42 -2.06 -24.31
C PHE A 85 -10.46 -1.97 -23.20
N TRP A 86 -11.17 -0.86 -23.09
CA TRP A 86 -12.27 -0.72 -22.11
C TRP A 86 -13.44 -1.66 -22.39
N LYS A 87 -13.76 -1.89 -23.68
CA LYS A 87 -14.77 -2.89 -24.09
C LYS A 87 -14.33 -4.30 -23.71
N THR A 88 -13.08 -4.68 -24.03
CA THR A 88 -12.51 -5.98 -23.67
C THR A 88 -12.47 -6.19 -22.16
N ALA A 89 -11.95 -5.22 -21.41
CA ALA A 89 -11.87 -5.30 -19.95
C ALA A 89 -13.25 -5.45 -19.29
N ARG A 90 -14.29 -4.78 -19.83
CA ARG A 90 -15.67 -4.96 -19.36
C ARG A 90 -16.16 -6.40 -19.59
N GLY A 91 -15.76 -7.03 -20.69
CA GLY A 91 -16.06 -8.44 -20.99
C GLY A 91 -15.40 -9.44 -20.02
N ASN A 92 -14.31 -9.05 -19.35
CA ASN A 92 -13.65 -9.89 -18.35
C ASN A 92 -14.45 -10.03 -17.03
N ILE A 93 -15.46 -9.17 -16.82
CA ILE A 93 -16.34 -9.27 -15.64
C ILE A 93 -17.39 -10.37 -15.89
N LYS A 94 -17.31 -11.45 -15.11
CA LYS A 94 -18.31 -12.53 -15.14
C LYS A 94 -19.68 -12.02 -14.67
N GLY A 95 -20.72 -12.33 -15.43
CA GLY A 95 -22.11 -12.01 -15.07
C GLY A 95 -22.56 -10.59 -15.39
N LEU A 96 -21.73 -9.78 -16.05
CA LEU A 96 -22.14 -8.43 -16.48
C LEU A 96 -22.94 -8.51 -17.79
N PRO A 97 -24.12 -7.87 -17.90
CA PRO A 97 -24.85 -7.82 -19.16
C PRO A 97 -24.05 -7.08 -20.24
N LYS A 98 -24.23 -7.50 -21.49
CA LYS A 98 -23.67 -6.81 -22.65
C LYS A 98 -24.13 -5.35 -22.65
N CYS A 99 -23.25 -4.46 -23.10
CA CYS A 99 -23.60 -3.06 -23.25
C CYS A 99 -24.76 -2.95 -24.26
N PRO A 100 -25.87 -2.28 -23.90
CA PRO A 100 -26.97 -2.06 -24.82
C PRO A 100 -26.50 -1.36 -26.10
N ASP A 101 -27.17 -1.63 -27.22
CA ASP A 101 -26.72 -1.15 -28.54
C ASP A 101 -26.69 0.38 -28.67
N PHE A 102 -27.52 1.09 -27.88
CA PHE A 102 -27.53 2.56 -27.82
C PHE A 102 -26.32 3.17 -27.11
N CYS A 103 -25.48 2.36 -26.44
CA CYS A 103 -24.30 2.81 -25.69
C CYS A 103 -22.95 2.40 -26.33
N GLN A 104 -22.92 1.85 -27.56
CA GLN A 104 -21.71 1.26 -28.16
C GLN A 104 -20.70 2.27 -28.76
#